data_AF-A0A940VRY1-F1
#
_entry.id   AF-A0A940VRY1-F1
#
_cell.length_a   1.000
_cell.length_b   1.000
_cell.length_c   1.000
_cell.angle_alpha   90.00
_cell.angle_beta   90.00
_cell.angle_gamma   90.00
#
_symmetry.space_group_name_H-M   'P 1'
#
loop_
_entity.id
_entity.type
_entity.pdbx_description
1 polymer ?
#
loop_
_entity_poly.entity_id
_entity_poly.type
_entity_poly.pdbx_seq_one_letter_code
_entity_poly.pdbx_strand_id
1 'polypeptide(L)'
;MGPKLLKRYLEYAFSIATKERASALQVLKAVNPVLNVAASSENISFDSPFEEEVYRALRQQGYDVRTQVGCSGYRIDLAVVDPSDPTRFILGIECDGAMFHSAKSARERDIYRQRFLESKGWKISRIWSKNWWQDPIREIEKIQTVIKSLTNQIAS
;
A
#
# COMPACT_ATOMS: atom_id res chain seq x y z
N MET A 1 -8.80 -15.40 1.83
CA MET A 1 -7.56 -15.93 1.21
C MET A 1 -7.96 -16.82 0.05
N GLY A 2 -7.39 -16.63 -1.14
CA GLY A 2 -7.65 -17.54 -2.26
C GLY A 2 -6.91 -18.89 -2.09
N PRO A 3 -7.38 -19.97 -2.72
CA PRO A 3 -6.83 -21.33 -2.56
C PRO A 3 -5.34 -21.45 -2.92
N LYS A 4 -4.83 -20.61 -3.84
CA LYS A 4 -3.40 -20.55 -4.19
C LYS A 4 -2.51 -20.05 -3.06
N LEU A 5 -2.99 -19.07 -2.28
CA LEU A 5 -2.21 -18.48 -1.17
C LEU A 5 -2.11 -19.47 0.00
N LEU A 6 -3.21 -20.18 0.28
CA LEU A 6 -3.23 -21.24 1.30
C LEU A 6 -2.26 -22.38 0.95
N LYS A 7 -2.28 -22.84 -0.31
CA LYS A 7 -1.35 -23.88 -0.78
C LYS A 7 0.11 -23.47 -0.52
N ARG A 8 0.48 -22.25 -0.90
CA ARG A 8 1.86 -21.77 -0.72
C ARG A 8 2.22 -21.53 0.75
N TYR A 9 1.29 -21.10 1.59
CA TYR A 9 1.52 -21.02 3.03
C TYR A 9 1.84 -22.40 3.63
N LEU A 10 1.12 -23.45 3.21
CA LEU A 10 1.37 -24.81 3.66
C LEU A 10 2.72 -25.35 3.16
N GLU A 11 3.09 -25.07 1.91
CA GLU A 11 4.42 -25.41 1.35
C GLU A 11 5.56 -24.72 2.15
N TYR A 12 5.37 -23.46 2.55
CA TYR A 12 6.32 -22.74 3.40
C TYR A 12 6.42 -23.36 4.80
N ALA A 13 5.28 -23.56 5.47
CA ALA A 13 5.24 -24.12 6.82
C ALA A 13 5.86 -25.53 6.87
N PHE A 14 5.62 -26.34 5.83
CA PHE A 14 6.25 -27.64 5.66
C PHE A 14 7.78 -27.53 5.52
N SER A 15 8.26 -26.63 4.66
CA SER A 15 9.70 -26.42 4.43
C SER A 15 10.45 -25.93 5.68
N ILE A 16 9.79 -25.12 6.53
CA ILE A 16 10.35 -24.71 7.81
C ILE A 16 10.41 -25.89 8.79
N ALA A 17 9.35 -26.71 8.85
CA ALA A 17 9.29 -27.89 9.72
C ALA A 17 10.35 -28.94 9.34
N THR A 18 10.67 -29.09 8.05
CA THR A 18 11.71 -30.01 7.54
C THR A 18 13.12 -29.42 7.58
N LYS A 19 13.30 -28.18 8.10
CA LYS A 19 14.57 -27.43 8.11
C LYS A 19 15.17 -27.16 6.73
N GLU A 20 14.37 -27.25 5.66
CA GLU A 20 14.78 -26.90 4.30
C GLU A 20 14.65 -25.39 4.05
N ARG A 21 15.61 -24.63 4.58
CA ARG A 21 15.61 -23.16 4.49
C ARG A 21 15.58 -22.62 3.06
N ALA A 22 16.24 -23.29 2.11
CA ALA A 22 16.25 -22.88 0.70
C ALA A 22 14.85 -22.98 0.07
N SER A 23 14.16 -24.10 0.29
CA SER A 23 12.78 -24.33 -0.16
C SER A 23 11.81 -23.32 0.46
N ALA A 24 11.96 -23.04 1.76
CA ALA A 24 11.15 -22.03 2.45
C ALA A 24 11.34 -20.62 1.85
N LEU A 25 12.59 -20.22 1.58
CA LEU A 25 12.91 -18.94 0.93
C LEU A 25 12.33 -18.85 -0.49
N GLN A 26 12.34 -19.96 -1.24
CA GLN A 26 11.81 -20.03 -2.60
C GLN A 26 10.28 -19.89 -2.63
N VAL A 27 9.59 -20.55 -1.70
CA VAL A 27 8.13 -20.36 -1.52
C VAL A 27 7.83 -18.93 -1.09
N LEU A 28 8.59 -18.36 -0.17
CA LEU A 28 8.37 -17.01 0.35
C LEU A 28 8.55 -15.94 -0.74
N LYS A 29 9.58 -16.07 -1.60
CA LYS A 29 9.73 -15.27 -2.84
C LYS A 29 8.54 -15.37 -3.78
N ALA A 30 7.92 -16.55 -3.86
CA ALA A 30 6.78 -16.78 -4.73
C ALA A 30 5.43 -16.33 -4.12
N VAL A 31 5.35 -16.19 -2.79
CA VAL A 31 4.15 -15.75 -2.04
C VAL A 31 4.12 -14.24 -1.87
N ASN A 32 5.28 -13.61 -1.71
CA ASN A 32 5.36 -12.21 -1.34
C ASN A 32 5.56 -11.31 -2.57
N PRO A 33 4.53 -10.58 -3.04
CA PRO A 33 4.72 -9.57 -4.08
C PRO A 33 5.71 -8.47 -3.64
N VAL A 34 5.94 -8.30 -2.34
CA VAL A 34 6.93 -7.36 -1.79
C VAL A 34 8.38 -7.81 -2.09
N LEU A 35 8.64 -9.10 -2.34
CA LEU A 35 9.95 -9.56 -2.84
C LEU A 35 10.12 -9.37 -4.36
N ASN A 36 9.05 -8.97 -5.07
CA ASN A 36 9.03 -8.67 -6.51
C ASN A 36 9.01 -7.16 -6.81
N VAL A 37 9.24 -6.29 -5.80
CA VAL A 37 9.30 -4.82 -5.99
C VAL A 37 10.31 -4.45 -7.08
N ALA A 38 11.39 -5.21 -7.23
CA ALA A 38 12.43 -4.98 -8.23
C ALA A 38 12.17 -5.60 -9.63
N ALA A 39 11.16 -6.47 -9.81
CA ALA A 39 11.09 -7.34 -11.00
C ALA A 39 9.72 -7.51 -11.68
N SER A 40 8.62 -7.00 -11.12
CA SER A 40 7.34 -6.97 -11.84
C SER A 40 7.23 -5.70 -12.67
N SER A 41 7.04 -5.80 -13.98
CA SER A 41 6.55 -4.71 -14.82
C SER A 41 5.44 -3.97 -14.07
N GLU A 42 5.65 -2.71 -13.70
CA GLU A 42 4.70 -1.96 -12.90
C GLU A 42 3.40 -1.83 -13.70
N ASN A 43 2.38 -2.60 -13.31
CA ASN A 43 1.07 -2.48 -13.91
C ASN A 43 0.40 -1.26 -13.28
N ILE A 44 0.82 -0.08 -13.75
CA ILE A 44 0.32 1.21 -13.27
C ILE A 44 -1.14 1.33 -13.73
N SER A 45 -2.03 1.35 -12.75
CA SER A 45 -3.46 1.59 -12.97
C SER A 45 -4.00 2.56 -11.93
N PHE A 46 -5.01 3.34 -12.33
CA PHE A 46 -5.71 4.31 -11.49
C PHE A 46 -7.22 4.13 -11.67
N ASP A 47 -7.99 4.33 -10.61
CA ASP A 47 -9.44 4.32 -10.67
C ASP A 47 -9.99 5.74 -10.99
N SER A 48 -9.15 6.78 -10.93
CA SER A 48 -9.53 8.16 -11.26
C SER A 48 -8.35 9.03 -11.75
N PRO A 49 -8.61 10.12 -12.52
CA PRO A 49 -7.58 11.10 -12.87
C PRO A 49 -6.95 11.80 -11.65
N PHE A 50 -7.71 11.94 -10.56
CA PHE A 50 -7.22 12.49 -9.30
C PHE A 50 -6.10 11.62 -8.70
N GLU A 51 -6.29 10.29 -8.64
CA GLU A 51 -5.24 9.37 -8.20
C GLU A 51 -3.98 9.47 -9.06
N GLU A 52 -4.15 9.61 -10.39
CA GLU A 52 -3.03 9.77 -11.31
C GLU A 52 -2.26 11.07 -11.06
N GLU A 53 -2.93 12.19 -10.79
CA GLU A 53 -2.27 13.44 -10.43
C GLU A 53 -1.48 13.35 -9.12
N VAL A 54 -2.07 12.74 -8.09
CA VAL A 54 -1.39 12.51 -6.80
C VAL A 54 -0.16 11.64 -7.00
N TYR A 55 -0.29 10.54 -7.75
CA TYR A 55 0.83 9.66 -8.09
C TYR A 55 1.96 10.43 -8.78
N ARG A 56 1.64 11.19 -9.84
CA ARG A 56 2.64 11.96 -10.60
C ARG A 56 3.33 12.99 -9.71
N ALA A 57 2.59 13.70 -8.87
CA ALA A 57 3.15 14.69 -7.97
C ALA A 57 4.13 14.06 -6.95
N LEU A 58 3.77 12.92 -6.34
CA LEU A 58 4.67 12.20 -5.43
C LEU A 58 5.91 11.67 -6.16
N ARG A 59 5.77 11.16 -7.39
CA ARG A 59 6.91 10.73 -8.22
C ARG A 59 7.84 11.90 -8.57
N GLN A 60 7.29 13.08 -8.86
CA GLN A 60 8.09 14.29 -9.10
C GLN A 60 8.89 14.73 -7.87
N GLN A 61 8.41 14.42 -6.66
CA GLN A 61 9.15 14.62 -5.41
C GLN A 61 10.21 13.54 -5.14
N GLY A 62 10.36 12.55 -6.03
CA GLY A 62 11.37 11.50 -5.92
C GLY A 62 10.96 10.26 -5.12
N TYR A 63 9.69 10.14 -4.73
CA TYR A 63 9.22 8.94 -4.02
C TYR A 63 9.03 7.76 -4.96
N ASP A 64 9.32 6.55 -4.49
CA ASP A 64 8.84 5.32 -5.17
C ASP A 64 7.43 4.99 -4.70
N VAL A 65 6.48 4.93 -5.65
CA VAL A 65 5.05 4.82 -5.38
C VAL A 65 4.49 3.69 -6.22
N ARG A 66 3.79 2.76 -5.57
CA ARG A 66 3.07 1.67 -6.23
C ARG A 66 1.58 1.94 -6.22
N THR A 67 0.89 1.59 -7.28
CA THR A 67 -0.56 1.81 -7.37
C THR A 67 -1.31 0.53 -7.05
N GLN A 68 -2.54 0.67 -6.53
CA GLN A 68 -3.52 -0.39 -6.40
C GLN A 68 -2.99 -1.60 -5.59
N VAL A 69 -2.29 -1.33 -4.48
CA VAL A 69 -1.60 -2.32 -3.66
C VAL A 69 -2.56 -3.07 -2.74
N GLY A 70 -2.51 -4.39 -2.77
CA GLY A 70 -3.34 -5.27 -1.95
C GLY A 70 -4.13 -6.26 -2.79
N CYS A 71 -5.16 -6.86 -2.22
CA CYS A 71 -6.03 -7.77 -2.97
C CYS A 71 -7.50 -7.65 -2.53
N SER A 72 -8.40 -7.99 -3.45
CA SER A 72 -9.85 -7.99 -3.24
C SER A 72 -10.35 -6.62 -2.73
N GLY A 73 -11.27 -6.57 -1.76
CA GLY A 73 -11.86 -5.33 -1.24
C GLY A 73 -10.96 -4.47 -0.34
N TYR A 74 -9.68 -4.82 -0.16
CA TYR A 74 -8.74 -4.15 0.74
C TYR A 74 -7.53 -3.55 -0.01
N ARG A 75 -7.76 -3.09 -1.24
CA ARG A 75 -6.75 -2.45 -2.08
C ARG A 75 -6.54 -0.99 -1.70
N ILE A 76 -5.30 -0.56 -1.54
CA ILE A 76 -4.87 0.82 -1.25
C ILE A 76 -4.51 1.49 -2.59
N ASP A 77 -4.99 2.69 -2.82
CA ASP A 77 -4.87 3.36 -4.13
C ASP A 77 -3.41 3.60 -4.49
N LEU A 78 -2.62 4.12 -3.54
CA LEU A 78 -1.19 4.35 -3.69
C LEU A 78 -0.42 3.88 -2.44
N ALA A 79 0.78 3.36 -2.60
CA ALA A 79 1.66 3.00 -1.49
C ALA A 79 3.08 3.49 -1.74
N VAL A 80 3.62 4.24 -0.78
CA VAL A 80 4.98 4.78 -0.82
C VAL A 80 5.94 3.72 -0.28
N VAL A 81 6.91 3.33 -1.10
CA VAL A 81 8.00 2.44 -0.72
C VAL A 81 8.89 3.17 0.29
N ASP A 82 9.37 2.44 1.29
CA ASP A 82 10.28 3.02 2.28
C ASP A 82 11.64 3.34 1.65
N PRO A 83 12.11 4.60 1.68
CA PRO A 83 13.41 4.97 1.14
C PRO A 83 14.60 4.26 1.81
N SER A 84 14.45 3.82 3.07
CA SER A 84 15.49 3.13 3.83
C SER A 84 15.46 1.61 3.64
N ASP A 85 14.33 1.06 3.20
CA ASP A 85 14.14 -0.36 2.94
C ASP A 85 13.16 -0.57 1.77
N PRO A 86 13.67 -0.71 0.53
CA PRO A 86 12.84 -0.91 -0.66
C PRO A 86 11.98 -2.18 -0.63
N THR A 87 12.17 -3.07 0.36
CA THR A 87 11.37 -4.27 0.56
C THR A 87 10.14 -4.03 1.45
N ARG A 88 9.77 -2.78 1.75
CA ARG A 88 8.52 -2.49 2.47
C ARG A 88 7.89 -1.17 2.02
N PHE A 89 6.61 -1.01 2.38
CA PHE A 89 5.90 0.24 2.24
C PHE A 89 5.90 0.99 3.57
N ILE A 90 6.20 2.30 3.53
CA ILE A 90 6.17 3.15 4.72
C ILE A 90 4.80 3.80 4.94
N LEU A 91 4.05 4.04 3.87
CA LEU A 91 2.77 4.72 3.92
C LEU A 91 1.84 4.24 2.79
N GLY A 92 0.61 3.88 3.15
CA GLY A 92 -0.50 3.77 2.21
C GLY A 92 -1.25 5.09 2.10
N ILE A 93 -1.67 5.44 0.89
CA ILE A 93 -2.43 6.66 0.59
C ILE A 93 -3.74 6.25 -0.07
N GLU A 94 -4.84 6.72 0.51
CA GLU A 94 -6.17 6.62 -0.08
C GLU A 94 -6.57 7.95 -0.71
N CYS A 95 -7.09 7.89 -1.93
CA CYS A 95 -7.66 9.01 -2.65
C CYS A 95 -9.19 8.80 -2.66
N ASP A 96 -9.97 9.80 -2.25
CA ASP A 96 -11.41 9.75 -2.49
C ASP A 96 -11.70 9.90 -4.00
N GLY A 97 -12.07 8.79 -4.64
CA GLY A 97 -12.76 8.84 -5.91
C GLY A 97 -14.15 9.45 -5.73
N ALA A 98 -14.62 10.24 -6.69
CA ALA A 98 -15.86 11.03 -6.64
C ALA A 98 -17.18 10.22 -6.64
N MET A 99 -17.26 9.16 -5.83
CA MET A 99 -18.50 8.42 -5.59
C MET A 99 -18.75 8.34 -4.08
N PHE A 100 -19.20 9.47 -3.52
CA PHE A 100 -19.78 9.48 -2.18
C PHE A 100 -21.06 8.64 -2.18
N HIS A 101 -20.96 7.40 -1.72
CA HIS A 101 -22.11 6.63 -1.25
C HIS A 101 -22.54 7.22 0.10
N SER A 102 -23.54 8.11 0.08
CA SER A 102 -24.15 8.79 1.22
C SER A 102 -24.97 7.87 2.16
N ALA A 103 -24.67 6.57 2.22
CA ALA A 103 -25.35 5.63 3.09
C ALA A 103 -24.57 5.43 4.41
N LYS A 104 -25.30 5.35 5.54
CA LYS A 104 -24.75 4.99 6.87
C LYS A 104 -23.84 3.73 6.81
N SER A 105 -24.21 2.77 5.96
CA SER A 105 -23.45 1.53 5.77
C SER A 105 -22.10 1.73 5.05
N ALA A 106 -21.95 2.76 4.21
CA ALA A 106 -20.68 3.05 3.54
C ALA A 106 -19.64 3.62 4.52
N ARG A 107 -20.07 4.52 5.41
CA ARG A 107 -19.20 5.08 6.46
C ARG A 107 -18.72 4.02 7.45
N GLU A 108 -19.61 3.15 7.90
CA GLU A 108 -19.24 2.05 8.80
C GLU A 108 -18.22 1.13 8.13
N ARG A 109 -18.43 0.75 6.86
CA ARG A 109 -17.47 -0.06 6.10
C ARG A 109 -16.11 0.64 5.95
N ASP A 110 -16.08 1.94 5.68
CA ASP A 110 -14.84 2.71 5.57
C ASP A 110 -14.04 2.69 6.89
N ILE A 111 -14.71 2.90 8.02
CA ILE A 111 -14.10 2.83 9.36
C ILE A 111 -13.54 1.43 9.64
N TYR A 112 -14.32 0.37 9.36
CA TYR A 112 -13.86 -1.01 9.56
C TYR A 112 -12.68 -1.35 8.65
N ARG A 113 -12.70 -0.87 7.40
CA ARG A 113 -11.63 -1.08 6.44
C ARG A 113 -10.34 -0.42 6.91
N GLN A 114 -10.39 0.85 7.30
CA GLN A 114 -9.22 1.56 7.81
C GLN A 114 -8.65 0.85 9.05
N ARG A 115 -9.49 0.53 10.04
CA ARG A 115 -9.05 -0.20 11.24
C ARG A 115 -8.44 -1.55 10.91
N PHE A 116 -9.00 -2.27 9.94
CA PHE A 116 -8.45 -3.55 9.50
C PHE A 116 -7.05 -3.37 8.90
N LEU A 117 -6.87 -2.43 7.97
CA LEU A 117 -5.56 -2.15 7.36
C LEU A 117 -4.53 -1.75 8.42
N GLU A 118 -4.89 -0.85 9.33
CA GLU A 118 -4.04 -0.42 10.44
C GLU A 118 -3.69 -1.57 11.38
N SER A 119 -4.63 -2.48 11.67
CA SER A 119 -4.36 -3.70 12.47
C SER A 119 -3.38 -4.67 11.78
N LYS A 120 -3.19 -4.54 10.46
CA LYS A 120 -2.19 -5.28 9.68
C LYS A 120 -0.88 -4.52 9.50
N GLY A 121 -0.70 -3.42 10.24
CA GLY A 121 0.55 -2.65 10.27
C GLY A 121 0.62 -1.54 9.24
N TRP A 122 -0.43 -1.29 8.46
CA TRP A 122 -0.43 -0.15 7.55
C TRP A 122 -0.51 1.17 8.31
N LYS A 123 0.28 2.13 7.86
CA LYS A 123 0.01 3.56 8.10
C LYS A 123 -0.77 4.06 6.91
N ILE A 124 -1.91 4.70 7.14
CA ILE A 124 -2.78 5.20 6.09
C ILE A 124 -2.89 6.72 6.21
N SER A 125 -2.75 7.42 5.09
CA SER A 125 -3.11 8.83 4.94
C SER A 125 -4.16 8.97 3.85
N ARG A 126 -5.07 9.91 4.01
CA ARG A 126 -6.10 10.20 3.00
C ARG A 126 -5.88 11.58 2.41
N ILE A 127 -5.92 11.67 1.08
CA ILE A 127 -5.98 12.94 0.36
C ILE A 127 -7.40 13.09 -0.17
N TRP A 128 -8.01 14.23 0.17
CA TRP A 128 -9.34 14.55 -0.32
C TRP A 128 -9.25 15.32 -1.64
N SER A 129 -9.95 14.88 -2.68
CA SER A 129 -10.03 15.45 -4.01
C SER A 129 -10.40 16.93 -3.93
N LYS A 130 -11.35 17.27 -3.05
CA LYS A 130 -11.71 18.67 -2.76
C LYS A 130 -10.51 19.51 -2.29
N ASN A 131 -9.68 18.97 -1.40
CA ASN A 131 -8.49 19.68 -0.91
C ASN A 131 -7.40 19.71 -1.98
N TRP A 132 -7.25 18.62 -2.72
CA TRP A 132 -6.30 18.52 -3.82
C TRP A 132 -6.55 19.60 -4.86
N TRP A 133 -7.78 19.72 -5.38
CA TRP A 133 -8.13 20.73 -6.38
C TRP A 133 -8.00 22.16 -5.86
N GLN A 134 -8.02 22.36 -4.54
CA GLN A 134 -7.80 23.66 -3.93
C GLN A 134 -6.30 24.01 -3.82
N ASP A 135 -5.48 23.07 -3.36
CA ASP A 135 -4.04 23.29 -3.13
C ASP A 135 -3.27 21.94 -3.15
N PRO A 136 -2.85 21.47 -4.35
CA PRO A 136 -2.12 20.21 -4.48
C PRO A 136 -0.78 20.24 -3.74
N ILE A 137 -0.11 21.40 -3.74
CA ILE A 137 1.21 21.57 -3.13
C ILE A 137 1.10 21.31 -1.63
N ARG A 138 0.13 21.93 -0.97
CA ARG A 138 -0.10 21.73 0.47
C ARG A 138 -0.45 20.29 0.83
N GLU A 139 -1.24 19.60 0.00
CA GLU A 139 -1.55 18.18 0.26
C GLU A 139 -0.29 17.30 0.13
N ILE A 140 0.57 17.57 -0.85
CA ILE A 140 1.87 16.88 -0.99
C ILE A 140 2.79 17.16 0.20
N GLU A 141 2.89 18.41 0.66
CA GLU A 141 3.70 18.78 1.84
C GLU A 141 3.24 18.05 3.12
N LYS A 142 1.92 17.87 3.29
CA LYS A 142 1.37 17.07 4.40
C LYS A 142 1.84 15.62 4.32
N ILE A 143 1.76 15.00 3.14
CA ILE A 143 2.24 13.62 2.94
C ILE A 143 3.75 13.51 3.18
N GLN A 144 4.54 14.46 2.69
CA GLN A 144 5.99 14.51 2.95
C GLN A 144 6.30 14.60 4.45
N THR A 145 5.54 15.41 5.19
CA THR A 145 5.69 15.54 6.65
C THR A 145 5.40 14.21 7.36
N VAL A 146 4.34 13.50 6.94
CA VAL A 146 4.02 12.17 7.47
C VAL A 146 5.12 11.16 7.16
N ILE A 147 5.59 11.09 5.91
CA ILE A 147 6.67 10.18 5.51
C ILE A 147 7.92 10.44 6.35
N LYS A 148 8.36 11.70 6.47
CA LYS A 148 9.53 12.09 7.29
C LYS A 148 9.38 11.66 8.74
N SER A 149 8.20 11.88 9.33
CA SER A 149 7.91 11.47 10.71
C SER A 149 8.02 9.94 10.88
N LEU A 150 7.43 9.18 9.96
CA LEU A 150 7.49 7.71 9.97
C LEU A 150 8.91 7.19 9.76
N THR A 151 9.69 7.78 8.86
CA THR A 151 11.09 7.38 8.64
C THR A 151 11.93 7.60 9.90
N ASN A 152 11.74 8.73 10.59
CA ASN A 152 12.47 9.03 11.82
C ASN A 152 12.12 8.07 12.96
N GLN A 153 10.84 7.67 13.10
CA GLN A 153 10.40 6.72 14.13
C GLN A 153 10.98 5.32 13.96
N ILE A 154 11.34 4.93 12.73
CA ILE A 154 11.90 3.59 12.48
C ILE A 154 13.43 3.60 12.63
N ALA A 155 14.07 4.77 12.50
CA ALA A 155 15.50 4.93 12.71
C ALA A 155 15.90 5.02 14.19
N SER A 156 14.94 5.29 15.09
CA SER A 156 15.10 5.38 16.55
C SER A 156 14.74 4.08 17.26
#